data_AF-A0A3L5TUJ8-F1
#
_entry.id   AF-A0A3L5TUJ8-F1
#
_cell.length_a   1.000
_cell.length_b   1.000
_cell.length_c   1.000
_cell.angle_alpha   90.00
_cell.angle_beta   90.00
_cell.angle_gamma   90.00
#
_symmetry.space_group_name_H-M   'P 1'
#
loop_
_entity.id
_entity.type
_entity.pdbx_description
1 polymer ?
#
loop_
_entity_poly.entity_id
_entity_poly.type
_entity_poly.pdbx_seq_one_letter_code
_entity_poly.pdbx_strand_id
1 'polypeptide(L)'
;LFTTRTGNPASAICAFSLADIDKVYTGSFKYQPDSNSYWKEKTTSLDPRPGQCSNDSMSLPEANLQFIADNPLMYETVQPLNGKPIFVLYQTELQHLELDRNLTEMVFYAAS
;
A
#
# COMPACT_ATOMS: atom_id res chain seq x y z
N LEU A 1 -9.14 2.32 7.98
CA LEU A 1 -9.31 3.53 8.82
C LEU A 1 -7.99 4.30 8.81
N PHE A 2 -8.02 5.60 8.54
CA PHE A 2 -6.86 6.47 8.45
C PHE A 2 -7.13 7.75 9.26
N THR A 3 -6.11 8.30 9.91
CA THR A 3 -6.21 9.51 10.74
C THR A 3 -5.16 10.55 10.32
N THR A 4 -5.43 11.83 10.58
CA THR A 4 -4.45 12.90 10.36
C THR A 4 -3.43 12.93 11.49
N ARG A 5 -2.14 13.18 11.17
CA ARG A 5 -1.08 13.21 12.18
C ARG A 5 -0.96 14.52 12.96
N THR A 6 -1.30 15.67 12.37
CA THR A 6 -1.04 17.00 12.98
C THR A 6 -2.07 18.04 12.57
N GLY A 7 -2.23 19.07 13.42
CA GLY A 7 -3.05 20.25 13.17
C GLY A 7 -4.51 20.03 13.57
N ASN A 8 -5.28 19.37 12.70
CA ASN A 8 -6.72 19.18 12.88
C ASN A 8 -7.03 17.68 12.86
N PRO A 9 -7.50 17.10 13.98
CA PRO A 9 -7.89 15.69 14.02
C PRO A 9 -8.98 15.42 12.99
N ALA A 10 -8.80 14.40 12.18
CA ALA A 10 -9.80 13.91 11.25
C ALA A 10 -9.55 12.43 10.95
N SER A 11 -10.62 11.73 10.62
CA SER A 11 -10.61 10.32 10.27
C SER A 11 -11.21 10.11 8.90
N ALA A 12 -10.68 9.14 8.17
CA ALA A 12 -11.20 8.71 6.87
C ALA A 12 -11.24 7.19 6.77
N ILE A 13 -12.25 6.69 6.08
CA ILE A 13 -12.38 5.27 5.74
C ILE A 13 -12.21 5.13 4.26
N CYS A 14 -11.17 4.42 3.85
CA CYS A 14 -10.92 4.05 2.48
C CYS A 14 -11.01 2.53 2.36
N ALA A 15 -11.62 2.05 1.29
CA ALA A 15 -11.53 0.66 0.88
C ALA A 15 -10.63 0.53 -0.34
N PHE A 16 -9.98 -0.61 -0.48
CA PHE A 16 -9.05 -0.92 -1.56
C PHE A 16 -9.39 -2.30 -2.10
N SER A 17 -9.32 -2.50 -3.42
CA SER A 17 -9.54 -3.83 -4.00
C SER A 17 -8.24 -4.63 -3.99
N LEU A 18 -8.33 -5.94 -3.79
CA LEU A 18 -7.16 -6.83 -3.93
C LEU A 18 -6.60 -6.80 -5.35
N ALA A 19 -7.45 -6.66 -6.36
CA ALA A 19 -7.03 -6.56 -7.75
C ALA A 19 -6.18 -5.31 -8.02
N ASP A 20 -6.53 -4.15 -7.44
CA ASP A 20 -5.74 -2.92 -7.57
C ASP A 20 -4.43 -3.01 -6.78
N ILE A 21 -4.43 -3.70 -5.63
CA ILE A 21 -3.21 -4.01 -4.88
C ILE A 21 -2.28 -4.86 -5.74
N ASP A 22 -2.77 -5.99 -6.28
CA ASP A 22 -1.98 -6.88 -7.13
C ASP A 22 -1.46 -6.17 -8.39
N LYS A 23 -2.26 -5.29 -8.99
CA LYS A 23 -1.85 -4.46 -10.12
C LYS A 23 -0.66 -3.57 -9.77
N VAL A 24 -0.64 -2.95 -8.59
CA VAL A 24 0.50 -2.13 -8.15
C VAL A 24 1.73 -3.00 -7.89
N TYR A 25 1.59 -4.16 -7.23
CA TYR A 25 2.71 -5.06 -6.93
C TYR A 25 3.28 -5.78 -8.17
N THR A 26 2.52 -5.85 -9.25
CA THR A 26 2.99 -6.31 -10.58
C THR A 26 3.53 -5.18 -11.46
N GLY A 27 3.50 -3.93 -11.00
CA GLY A 27 3.96 -2.73 -11.73
C GLY A 27 5.47 -2.48 -11.68
N SER A 28 5.90 -1.23 -11.63
CA SER A 28 7.32 -0.85 -11.51
C SER A 28 7.71 -0.54 -10.07
N PHE A 29 9.01 -0.58 -9.79
CA PHE A 29 9.56 -0.30 -8.47
C PHE A 29 9.99 1.17 -8.36
N LYS A 30 9.98 1.68 -7.14
CA LYS A 30 10.49 3.00 -6.79
C LYS A 30 11.95 2.88 -6.39
N TYR A 31 12.79 3.68 -7.02
CA TYR A 31 14.24 3.66 -6.81
C TYR A 31 14.78 5.06 -6.59
N GLN A 32 15.77 5.18 -5.70
CA GLN A 32 16.52 6.41 -5.48
C GLN A 32 18.02 6.09 -5.57
N PRO A 33 18.74 6.60 -6.58
CA PRO A 33 20.16 6.31 -6.75
C PRO A 33 21.06 6.70 -5.58
N ASP A 34 20.77 7.83 -4.97
CA ASP A 34 21.51 8.41 -3.85
C ASP A 34 20.59 9.38 -3.09
N SER A 35 20.98 9.77 -1.87
CA SER A 35 20.15 10.61 -1.01
C SER A 35 19.81 11.99 -1.57
N ASN A 36 20.57 12.48 -2.56
CA ASN A 36 20.35 13.77 -3.21
C ASN A 36 19.52 13.65 -4.49
N SER A 37 19.33 12.43 -5.01
CA SER A 37 18.52 12.17 -6.19
C SER A 37 17.02 12.15 -5.88
N TYR A 38 16.20 12.57 -6.84
CA TYR A 38 14.76 12.32 -6.77
C TYR A 38 14.44 10.82 -6.96
N TRP A 39 13.32 10.40 -6.39
CA TRP A 39 12.77 9.06 -6.63
C TRP A 39 12.36 8.90 -8.09
N LYS A 40 12.68 7.74 -8.67
CA LYS A 40 12.43 7.39 -10.07
C LYS A 40 11.74 6.04 -10.17
N GLU A 41 11.12 5.83 -11.32
CA GLU A 41 10.57 4.53 -11.70
C GLU A 41 11.69 3.59 -12.17
N LYS A 42 11.58 2.31 -11.78
CA LYS A 42 12.51 1.26 -12.18
C LYS A 42 11.75 -0.02 -12.54
N THR A 43 11.86 -0.45 -13.79
CA THR A 43 11.35 -1.74 -14.26
C THR A 43 12.39 -2.84 -14.07
N THR A 44 11.95 -4.09 -14.02
CA THR A 44 12.83 -5.26 -13.96
C THR A 44 12.45 -6.26 -15.04
N SER A 45 13.46 -6.92 -15.61
CA SER A 45 13.31 -8.04 -16.54
C SER A 45 13.74 -9.37 -15.90
N LEU A 46 13.96 -9.40 -14.58
CA LEU A 46 14.33 -10.61 -13.85
C LEU A 46 13.14 -11.57 -13.78
N ASP A 47 13.44 -12.87 -13.90
CA ASP A 47 12.48 -13.97 -13.83
C ASP A 47 12.98 -15.02 -12.82
N PRO A 48 12.15 -15.49 -11.86
CA PRO A 48 10.81 -15.00 -11.56
C PRO A 48 10.85 -13.53 -11.12
N ARG A 49 9.78 -12.79 -11.40
CA ARG A 49 9.74 -11.36 -11.06
C ARG A 49 9.93 -11.20 -9.53
N PRO A 50 10.85 -10.34 -9.07
CA PRO A 50 11.05 -10.10 -7.65
C PRO A 50 9.74 -9.79 -6.91
N GLY A 51 9.49 -10.51 -5.81
CA GLY A 51 8.24 -10.46 -5.04
C GLY A 51 7.21 -11.54 -5.40
N GLN A 52 7.38 -12.28 -6.50
CA GLN A 52 6.54 -13.44 -6.80
C GLN A 52 6.90 -14.65 -5.93
N CYS A 53 5.89 -15.44 -5.59
CA CYS A 53 6.08 -16.70 -4.88
C CYS A 53 6.81 -17.71 -5.78
N SER A 54 7.83 -18.37 -5.23
CA SER A 54 8.53 -19.51 -5.83
C SER A 54 8.29 -20.76 -4.97
N ASN A 55 8.34 -21.94 -5.58
CA ASN A 55 8.27 -23.21 -4.86
C ASN A 55 9.48 -23.42 -3.93
N ASP A 56 10.64 -22.87 -4.31
CA ASP A 56 11.85 -22.86 -3.49
C ASP A 56 12.50 -21.47 -3.55
N SER A 57 12.33 -20.68 -2.48
CA SER A 57 12.91 -19.34 -2.37
C SER A 57 14.43 -19.36 -2.19
N MET A 58 15.02 -20.45 -1.72
CA MET A 58 16.48 -20.58 -1.53
C MET A 58 17.22 -20.76 -2.86
N SER A 59 16.49 -21.17 -3.91
CA SER A 59 17.02 -21.35 -5.26
C SER A 59 17.01 -20.07 -6.11
N LEU A 60 16.46 -18.96 -5.58
CA LEU A 60 16.35 -17.72 -6.33
C LEU A 60 17.74 -17.14 -6.66
N PRO A 61 17.95 -16.59 -7.88
CA PRO A 61 19.21 -15.95 -8.22
C PRO A 61 19.54 -14.79 -7.30
N GLU A 62 20.81 -14.62 -6.95
CA GLU A 62 21.30 -13.51 -6.09
C GLU A 62 20.86 -12.14 -6.63
N ALA A 63 20.82 -11.96 -7.95
CA ALA A 63 20.36 -10.73 -8.58
C ALA A 63 18.90 -10.39 -8.21
N ASN A 64 18.03 -11.39 -8.04
CA ASN A 64 16.63 -11.18 -7.63
C ASN A 64 16.55 -10.76 -6.16
N LEU A 65 17.37 -11.38 -5.31
CA LEU A 65 17.46 -11.06 -3.87
C LEU A 65 18.01 -9.64 -3.67
N GLN A 66 19.11 -9.30 -4.33
CA GLN A 66 19.70 -7.97 -4.27
C GLN A 66 18.74 -6.90 -4.82
N PHE A 67 18.06 -7.18 -5.94
CA PHE A 67 17.12 -6.23 -6.53
C PHE A 67 15.98 -5.88 -5.57
N ILE A 68 15.34 -6.87 -4.93
CA ILE A 68 14.20 -6.61 -4.04
C ILE A 68 14.64 -5.97 -2.72
N ALA A 69 15.84 -6.29 -2.24
CA ALA A 69 16.44 -5.64 -1.07
C ALA A 69 16.69 -4.15 -1.33
N ASP A 70 17.20 -3.80 -2.52
CA ASP A 70 17.49 -2.41 -2.89
C ASP A 70 16.25 -1.61 -3.30
N ASN A 71 15.20 -2.29 -3.78
CA ASN A 71 14.01 -1.64 -4.36
C ASN A 71 12.72 -2.24 -3.76
N PRO A 72 12.47 -2.12 -2.44
CA PRO A 72 11.31 -2.74 -1.79
C PRO A 72 9.99 -1.99 -2.01
N LEU A 73 10.05 -0.75 -2.51
CA LEU A 73 8.87 0.10 -2.71
C LEU A 73 8.36 0.01 -4.15
N MET A 74 7.04 0.01 -4.32
CA MET A 74 6.41 0.17 -5.64
C MET A 74 6.36 1.64 -6.05
N TYR A 75 6.46 1.90 -7.36
CA TYR A 75 6.44 3.27 -7.90
C TYR A 75 5.05 3.91 -7.75
N GLU A 76 4.01 3.16 -8.13
CA GLU A 76 2.62 3.57 -8.06
C GLU A 76 2.03 3.37 -6.65
N THR A 77 0.95 4.10 -6.37
CA THR A 77 0.19 3.97 -5.13
C THR A 77 -1.14 3.27 -5.37
N VAL A 78 -1.56 2.41 -4.43
CA VAL A 78 -2.88 1.78 -4.49
C VAL A 78 -3.94 2.85 -4.24
N GLN A 79 -4.80 3.08 -5.22
CA GLN A 79 -5.88 4.05 -5.09
C GLN A 79 -7.04 3.44 -4.29
N PRO A 80 -7.73 4.23 -3.45
CA PRO A 80 -8.96 3.78 -2.83
C PRO A 80 -10.04 3.55 -3.91
N LEU A 81 -11.03 2.71 -3.61
CA LEU A 81 -12.18 2.51 -4.47
C LEU A 81 -12.79 3.86 -4.86
N ASN A 82 -13.02 4.07 -6.16
CA ASN A 82 -13.51 5.33 -6.73
C ASN A 82 -12.62 6.57 -6.50
N GLY A 83 -11.36 6.39 -6.09
CA GLY A 83 -10.38 7.47 -5.92
C GLY A 83 -10.64 8.40 -4.73
N LYS A 84 -11.51 8.02 -3.79
CA LYS A 84 -11.85 8.85 -2.62
C LYS A 84 -12.23 8.01 -1.39
N PRO A 85 -12.21 8.59 -0.17
CA PRO A 85 -12.74 7.93 1.01
C PRO A 85 -14.23 7.62 0.87
N ILE A 86 -14.67 6.51 1.47
CA ILE A 86 -16.08 6.14 1.65
C ILE A 86 -16.73 7.08 2.66
N PHE A 87 -15.99 7.42 3.72
CA PHE A 87 -16.45 8.24 4.82
C PHE A 87 -15.31 9.13 5.34
N VAL A 88 -15.65 10.34 5.78
CA VAL A 88 -14.74 11.30 6.39
C VAL A 88 -15.42 11.90 7.61
N LEU A 89 -14.70 11.98 8.72
CA LEU A 89 -15.13 12.62 9.96
C LEU A 89 -14.09 13.64 10.39
N TYR A 90 -14.52 14.89 10.53
CA TYR A 90 -13.66 15.98 10.98
C TYR A 90 -13.70 16.13 12.50
N GLN A 91 -12.64 16.69 13.07
CA GLN A 91 -12.49 16.97 14.50
C GLN A 91 -12.64 15.75 15.40
N THR A 92 -12.47 14.55 14.87
CA THR A 92 -12.56 13.30 15.64
C THR A 92 -11.59 12.28 15.08
N GLU A 93 -10.87 11.64 15.99
CA GLU A 93 -9.99 10.52 15.70
C GLU A 93 -10.68 9.20 16.08
N LEU A 94 -11.04 8.42 15.07
CA LEU A 94 -11.56 7.08 15.23
C LEU A 94 -10.40 6.11 15.48
N GLN A 95 -10.62 5.13 16.34
CA GLN A 95 -9.61 4.12 16.68
C GLN A 95 -9.95 2.73 16.14
N HIS A 96 -11.24 2.41 16.04
CA HIS A 96 -11.69 1.09 15.64
C HIS A 96 -12.80 1.17 14.59
N LEU A 97 -12.75 0.24 13.64
CA LEU A 97 -13.69 0.05 12.55
C LEU A 97 -14.10 -1.41 12.52
N GLU A 98 -15.39 -1.67 12.65
CA GLU A 98 -15.99 -2.98 12.45
C GLU A 98 -16.92 -2.95 11.24
N LEU A 99 -16.91 -4.04 10.48
CA LEU A 99 -17.75 -4.25 9.32
C LEU A 99 -18.61 -5.48 9.56
N ASP A 100 -19.91 -5.39 9.30
CA ASP A 100 -20.73 -6.60 9.22
C ASP A 100 -20.31 -7.45 8.00
N ARG A 101 -20.56 -8.77 8.08
CA ARG A 101 -20.24 -9.73 7.01
C ARG A 101 -20.87 -9.37 5.67
N ASN A 102 -22.04 -8.73 5.68
CA ASN A 102 -22.71 -8.31 4.45
C ASN A 102 -22.29 -6.91 3.97
N LEU A 103 -21.36 -6.24 4.69
CA LEU A 103 -20.89 -4.89 4.40
C LEU A 103 -22.02 -3.84 4.34
N THR A 104 -23.16 -4.12 4.98
CA THR A 104 -24.32 -3.24 5.01
C THR A 104 -24.21 -2.18 6.10
N GLU A 105 -23.49 -2.48 7.17
CA GLU A 105 -23.29 -1.59 8.30
C GLU A 105 -21.80 -1.45 8.64
N MET A 106 -21.41 -0.23 9.01
CA MET A 106 -20.08 0.10 9.51
C MET A 106 -20.23 0.73 10.89
N VAL A 107 -19.55 0.16 11.89
CA VAL A 107 -19.56 0.66 13.28
C VAL A 107 -18.20 1.28 13.60
N PHE A 108 -18.24 2.46 14.21
CA PHE A 108 -17.05 3.27 14.50
C PHE A 108 -16.92 3.58 15.98
N TYR A 109 -15.70 3.50 16.50
CA TYR A 109 -15.38 3.88 17.88
C TYR A 109 -14.36 5.02 17.88
N ALA A 110 -14.67 6.10 18.60
CA ALA A 110 -13.81 7.26 18.75
C ALA A 110 -12.98 7.18 20.04
N ALA A 111 -11.81 7.82 20.03
CA ALA A 111 -11.04 8.05 21.25
C ALA A 111 -11.87 8.91 22.22
N SER A 112 -11.86 8.54 23.51
CA SER A 112 -12.43 9.35 24.60
C SER A 112 -11.54 10.55 24.93
#